data_AF-A0A3P8TND2-F1
#
_entry.id   AF-A0A3P8TND2-F1
#
_cell.length_a   1.000
_cell.length_b   1.000
_cell.length_c   1.000
_cell.angle_alpha   90.00
_cell.angle_beta   90.00
_cell.angle_gamma   90.00
#
_symmetry.space_group_name_H-M   'P 1'
#
loop_
_entity.id
_entity.type
_entity.pdbx_description
1 polymer ?
#
loop_
_entity_poly.entity_id
_entity_poly.type
_entity_poly.pdbx_seq_one_letter_code
_entity_poly.pdbx_strand_id
1 'polypeptide(L)'
;MALSDADVQKQIKHMMAFIEQEANEKAEEIDAKAEEEFNIEKGRLVQTQRLKIMEYYEKKEKQIEQQKKIQMSNLMNQARLKVLKARDDMISGFYQLLEPKVTIRCRKQDMQLVQASIQRNIPIYKAAVKTNLEVRIDQDNFLAPDISGGIELYNGDGKIKVSNTLESRLDLMAQQMMPEIRVSLFGANPNRKFLD
;
A
#
# COMPACT_ATOMS: atom_id res chain seq x y z
N MET A 1 -55.49 -82.21 -34.13
CA MET A 1 -56.49 -81.21 -33.68
C MET A 1 -55.92 -79.86 -34.03
N ALA A 2 -56.60 -79.09 -34.90
CA ALA A 2 -56.21 -77.70 -35.14
C ALA A 2 -56.50 -76.89 -33.86
N LEU A 3 -55.59 -76.00 -33.46
CA LEU A 3 -55.84 -75.10 -32.33
C LEU A 3 -57.12 -74.29 -32.60
N SER A 4 -57.92 -74.04 -31.56
CA SER A 4 -59.09 -73.20 -31.69
C SER A 4 -58.66 -71.75 -31.91
N ASP A 5 -59.44 -70.99 -32.68
CA ASP A 5 -59.16 -69.59 -33.00
C ASP A 5 -59.04 -68.71 -31.71
N ALA A 6 -59.73 -69.13 -30.63
CA ALA A 6 -59.62 -68.51 -29.31
C ALA A 6 -58.26 -68.72 -28.63
N ASP A 7 -57.61 -69.87 -28.87
CA ASP A 7 -56.28 -70.16 -28.32
C ASP A 7 -55.19 -69.40 -29.07
N VAL A 8 -55.35 -69.22 -30.38
CA VAL A 8 -54.49 -68.37 -31.21
C VAL A 8 -54.59 -66.91 -30.76
N GLN A 9 -55.80 -66.39 -30.52
CA GLN A 9 -55.97 -65.04 -29.98
C GLN A 9 -55.35 -64.86 -28.59
N LYS A 10 -55.41 -65.87 -27.72
CA LYS A 10 -54.73 -65.83 -26.41
C LYS A 10 -53.21 -65.76 -26.56
N GLN A 11 -52.62 -66.53 -27.49
CA GLN A 11 -51.18 -66.47 -27.76
C GLN A 11 -50.75 -65.12 -28.32
N ILE A 12 -51.54 -64.52 -29.23
CA ILE A 12 -51.25 -63.19 -29.76
C ILE A 12 -51.30 -62.13 -28.65
N LYS A 13 -52.32 -62.18 -27.78
CA LYS A 13 -52.40 -61.27 -26.62
C LYS A 13 -51.21 -61.43 -25.66
N HIS A 14 -50.79 -62.67 -25.42
CA HIS A 14 -49.61 -62.95 -24.60
C HIS A 14 -48.33 -62.40 -25.24
N MET A 15 -48.14 -62.58 -26.55
CA MET A 15 -47.00 -61.99 -27.28
C MET A 15 -47.03 -60.46 -27.25
N MET A 16 -48.20 -59.83 -27.42
CA MET A 16 -48.33 -58.37 -27.34
C MET A 16 -47.96 -57.85 -25.94
N ALA A 17 -48.44 -58.51 -24.88
CA ALA A 17 -48.10 -58.14 -23.50
C ALA A 17 -46.60 -58.28 -23.21
N PHE A 18 -45.95 -59.32 -23.76
CA PHE A 18 -44.50 -59.49 -23.62
C PHE A 18 -43.72 -58.37 -24.32
N ILE A 19 -44.12 -57.98 -25.53
CA ILE A 19 -43.49 -56.88 -26.28
C ILE A 19 -43.68 -55.55 -25.53
N GLU A 20 -44.87 -55.31 -24.97
CA GLU A 20 -45.16 -54.11 -24.19
C GLU A 20 -44.36 -54.06 -22.88
N GLN A 21 -44.23 -55.20 -22.20
CA GLN A 21 -43.39 -55.30 -21.01
C GLN A 21 -41.91 -55.06 -21.34
N GLU A 22 -41.38 -55.68 -22.39
CA GLU A 22 -39.98 -55.49 -22.81
C GLU A 22 -39.69 -54.04 -23.22
N ALA A 23 -40.66 -53.38 -23.88
CA ALA A 23 -40.55 -51.96 -24.24
C ALA A 23 -40.54 -51.07 -23.00
N ASN A 24 -41.40 -51.34 -22.01
CA ASN A 24 -41.46 -50.59 -20.76
C ASN A 24 -40.19 -50.78 -19.91
N GLU A 25 -39.70 -52.02 -19.78
CA GLU A 25 -38.46 -52.31 -19.05
C GLU A 25 -37.25 -51.60 -19.70
N LYS A 26 -37.17 -51.59 -21.04
CA LYS A 26 -36.12 -50.84 -21.75
C LYS A 26 -36.24 -49.33 -21.58
N ALA A 27 -37.46 -48.79 -21.53
CA ALA A 27 -37.68 -47.37 -21.29
C ALA A 27 -37.22 -46.98 -19.87
N GLU A 28 -37.59 -47.76 -18.85
CA GLU A 28 -37.15 -47.53 -17.47
C GLU A 28 -35.63 -47.66 -17.33
N GLU A 29 -34.99 -48.61 -18.03
CA GLU A 29 -33.53 -48.76 -18.01
C GLU A 29 -32.82 -47.53 -18.62
N ILE A 30 -33.36 -46.97 -19.71
CA ILE A 30 -32.83 -45.76 -20.34
C ILE A 30 -32.97 -44.56 -19.41
N ASP A 31 -34.13 -44.39 -18.78
CA ASP A 31 -34.38 -43.27 -17.87
C ASP A 31 -33.47 -43.34 -16.63
N ALA A 32 -33.31 -44.53 -16.04
CA ALA A 32 -32.41 -44.73 -14.91
C ALA A 32 -30.95 -44.40 -15.27
N LYS A 33 -30.48 -44.84 -16.45
CA LYS A 33 -29.14 -44.52 -16.95
C LYS A 33 -28.96 -43.03 -17.23
N ALA A 34 -29.96 -42.39 -17.83
CA ALA A 34 -29.92 -40.96 -18.11
C ALA A 34 -29.82 -40.13 -16.81
N GLU A 35 -30.56 -40.52 -15.77
CA GLU A 35 -30.49 -39.84 -14.47
C GLU A 35 -29.14 -40.06 -13.76
N GLU A 36 -28.57 -41.26 -13.84
CA GLU A 36 -27.24 -41.55 -13.31
C GLU A 36 -26.17 -40.70 -14.02
N GLU A 37 -26.16 -40.69 -15.36
CA GLU A 37 -25.22 -39.88 -16.15
C GLU A 37 -25.36 -38.39 -15.88
N PHE A 38 -26.59 -37.88 -15.77
CA PHE A 38 -26.85 -36.48 -15.43
C PHE A 38 -26.24 -36.10 -14.08
N ASN A 39 -26.43 -36.94 -13.06
CA ASN A 39 -25.91 -36.68 -11.73
C ASN A 39 -24.37 -36.72 -11.68
N ILE A 40 -23.75 -37.63 -12.43
CA ILE A 40 -22.29 -37.71 -12.56
C ILE A 40 -21.74 -36.45 -13.25
N GLU A 41 -22.31 -36.06 -14.40
CA GLU A 41 -21.83 -34.93 -15.19
C GLU A 41 -22.01 -33.60 -14.44
N LYS A 42 -23.17 -33.43 -13.78
CA LYS A 42 -23.44 -32.29 -12.89
C LYS A 42 -22.43 -32.23 -11.75
N GLY A 43 -22.16 -33.37 -11.10
CA GLY A 43 -21.15 -33.46 -10.04
C GLY A 43 -19.77 -33.04 -10.54
N ARG A 44 -19.34 -33.56 -11.69
CA ARG A 44 -18.07 -33.22 -12.33
C ARG A 44 -17.95 -31.72 -12.62
N LEU A 45 -18.99 -31.11 -13.18
CA LEU A 45 -19.00 -29.70 -13.54
C LEU A 45 -18.91 -28.80 -12.31
N VAL A 46 -19.67 -29.11 -11.26
CA VAL A 46 -19.62 -28.37 -9.98
C VAL A 46 -18.25 -28.50 -9.32
N GLN A 47 -17.68 -29.70 -9.23
CA GLN A 47 -16.34 -29.90 -8.64
C GLN A 47 -15.26 -29.16 -9.42
N THR A 48 -15.31 -29.21 -10.75
CA THR A 48 -14.37 -28.49 -11.61
C THR A 48 -14.42 -26.97 -11.37
N GLN A 49 -15.61 -26.40 -11.28
CA GLN A 49 -15.77 -24.97 -11.01
C GLN A 49 -15.37 -24.60 -9.58
N ARG A 50 -15.68 -25.45 -8.59
CA ARG A 50 -15.25 -25.25 -7.20
C ARG A 50 -13.73 -25.19 -7.08
N LEU A 51 -13.00 -26.07 -7.77
CA LEU A 51 -11.53 -26.05 -7.80
C LEU A 51 -11.00 -24.74 -8.40
N LYS A 52 -11.56 -24.28 -9.52
CA LYS A 52 -11.18 -22.98 -10.13
C LYS A 52 -11.42 -21.81 -9.18
N ILE A 53 -12.55 -21.80 -8.47
CA ILE A 53 -12.88 -20.77 -7.50
C ILE A 53 -11.88 -20.79 -6.34
N MET A 54 -11.57 -21.97 -5.80
CA MET A 54 -10.58 -22.11 -4.73
C MET A 54 -9.20 -21.60 -5.15
N GLU A 55 -8.72 -21.98 -6.35
CA GLU A 55 -7.42 -21.51 -6.86
C GLU A 55 -7.39 -19.99 -7.07
N TYR A 56 -8.49 -19.39 -7.55
CA TYR A 56 -8.63 -17.95 -7.70
C TYR A 56 -8.53 -17.22 -6.35
N TYR A 57 -9.25 -17.71 -5.33
CA TYR A 57 -9.20 -17.12 -3.99
C TYR A 57 -7.83 -17.29 -3.32
N GLU A 58 -7.18 -18.43 -3.49
CA GLU A 58 -5.84 -18.67 -2.94
C GLU A 58 -4.80 -17.70 -3.53
N LYS A 59 -4.85 -17.47 -4.85
CA LYS A 59 -3.99 -16.47 -5.51
C LYS A 59 -4.26 -15.06 -5.00
N LYS A 60 -5.55 -14.71 -4.84
CA LYS A 60 -5.96 -13.38 -4.37
C LYS A 60 -5.53 -13.15 -2.92
N GLU A 61 -5.62 -14.16 -2.06
CA GLU A 61 -5.19 -14.09 -0.66
C GLU A 61 -3.67 -13.85 -0.56
N LYS A 62 -2.86 -14.62 -1.30
CA LYS A 62 -1.40 -14.43 -1.36
C LYS A 62 -1.01 -13.04 -1.84
N GLN A 63 -1.72 -12.51 -2.84
CA GLN A 63 -1.47 -11.16 -3.36
C GLN A 63 -1.78 -10.08 -2.32
N ILE A 64 -2.90 -10.21 -1.59
CA ILE A 64 -3.28 -9.28 -0.52
C ILE A 64 -2.24 -9.33 0.62
N GLU A 65 -1.78 -10.51 1.00
CA GLU A 65 -0.78 -10.65 2.07
C GLU A 65 0.55 -9.98 1.70
N GLN A 66 1.01 -10.19 0.47
CA GLN A 66 2.21 -9.53 -0.05
C GLN A 66 2.05 -8.01 -0.10
N GLN A 67 0.93 -7.51 -0.62
CA GLN A 67 0.64 -6.07 -0.65
C GLN A 67 0.62 -5.47 0.75
N LYS A 68 0.03 -6.15 1.73
CA LYS A 68 0.01 -5.69 3.13
C LYS A 68 1.42 -5.61 3.72
N LYS A 69 2.30 -6.59 3.43
CA LYS A 69 3.71 -6.55 3.86
C LYS A 69 4.47 -5.39 3.23
N ILE A 70 4.27 -5.13 1.93
CA ILE A 70 4.88 -4.00 1.22
C ILE A 70 4.39 -2.67 1.80
N GLN A 71 3.08 -2.51 2.01
CA GLN A 71 2.50 -1.31 2.59
C GLN A 71 3.05 -1.03 3.99
N MET A 72 3.10 -2.05 4.86
CA MET A 72 3.66 -1.91 6.20
C MET A 72 5.14 -1.51 6.15
N SER A 73 5.93 -2.16 5.30
CA SER A 73 7.35 -1.84 5.13
C SER A 73 7.55 -0.41 4.61
N ASN A 74 6.76 0.02 3.63
CA ASN A 74 6.79 1.38 3.08
C ASN A 74 6.43 2.42 4.14
N LEU A 75 5.40 2.17 4.95
CA LEU A 75 4.99 3.06 6.03
C LEU A 75 6.09 3.20 7.08
N MET A 76 6.68 2.07 7.50
CA MET A 76 7.81 2.06 8.44
C MET A 76 9.03 2.79 7.89
N ASN A 77 9.35 2.59 6.61
CA ASN A 77 10.45 3.27 5.95
C ASN A 77 10.21 4.79 5.83
N GLN A 78 8.99 5.21 5.47
CA GLN A 78 8.61 6.63 5.46
C GLN A 78 8.73 7.27 6.85
N ALA A 79 8.26 6.60 7.90
CA ALA A 79 8.41 7.08 9.27
C ALA A 79 9.89 7.20 9.66
N ARG A 80 10.72 6.21 9.29
CA ARG A 80 12.16 6.24 9.51
C ARG A 80 12.84 7.40 8.78
N LEU A 81 12.50 7.64 7.51
CA LEU A 81 13.05 8.75 6.72
C LEU A 81 12.64 10.11 7.29
N LYS A 82 11.40 10.27 7.78
CA LYS A 82 10.96 11.49 8.47
C LYS A 82 11.79 11.79 9.71
N VAL A 83 12.05 10.76 10.53
CA VAL A 83 12.90 10.89 11.73
C VAL A 83 14.35 11.24 11.36
N LEU A 84 14.90 10.60 10.33
CA LEU A 84 16.27 10.89 9.89
C LEU A 84 16.41 12.32 9.35
N LYS A 85 15.47 12.78 8.51
CA LYS A 85 15.44 14.17 8.02
C LYS A 85 15.35 15.16 9.17
N ALA A 86 14.45 14.94 10.12
CA ALA A 86 14.32 15.81 11.29
C ALA A 86 15.63 15.89 12.11
N ARG A 87 16.38 14.79 12.20
CA ARG A 87 17.70 14.79 12.86
C ARG A 87 18.73 15.60 12.10
N ASP A 88 18.83 15.38 10.79
CA ASP A 88 19.78 16.10 9.94
C ASP A 88 19.48 17.61 9.97
N ASP A 89 18.20 17.96 9.92
CA ASP A 89 17.73 19.35 10.00
C ASP A 89 18.11 20.00 11.34
N MET A 90 18.00 19.27 12.46
CA MET A 90 18.40 19.75 13.79
C MET A 90 19.91 19.92 13.90
N ILE A 91 20.68 18.93 13.47
CA ILE A 91 22.14 18.95 13.55
C ILE A 91 22.69 20.09 12.68
N SER A 92 22.21 20.22 11.44
CA SER A 92 22.61 21.31 10.54
C SER A 92 22.30 22.67 11.17
N GLY A 93 21.14 22.82 11.80
CA GLY A 93 20.78 24.05 12.46
C GLY A 93 21.63 24.37 13.69
N PHE A 94 22.04 23.36 14.47
CA PHE A 94 22.99 23.55 15.58
C PHE A 94 24.37 23.98 15.09
N TYR A 95 24.87 23.38 14.01
CA TYR A 95 26.13 23.81 13.38
C TYR A 95 26.06 25.22 12.79
N GLN A 96 24.88 25.71 12.44
CA GLN A 96 24.71 27.06 11.94
C GLN A 96 24.63 28.11 13.08
N LEU A 97 24.06 27.74 14.24
CA LEU A 97 24.00 28.62 15.40
C LEU A 97 25.33 28.67 16.17
N LEU A 98 26.02 27.53 16.34
CA LEU A 98 27.25 27.39 17.16
C LEU A 98 27.15 27.97 18.60
N GLU A 99 25.94 28.07 19.14
CA GLU A 99 25.68 28.60 20.49
C GLU A 99 25.49 27.48 21.52
N PRO A 100 25.82 27.71 22.81
CA PRO A 100 25.63 26.72 23.87
C PRO A 100 24.18 26.60 24.33
N LYS A 101 23.34 27.62 24.10
CA LYS A 101 21.92 27.64 24.49
C LYS A 101 21.04 27.88 23.27
N VAL A 102 20.14 26.94 23.00
CA VAL A 102 19.26 26.99 21.81
C VAL A 102 17.82 26.72 22.23
N THR A 103 16.90 27.54 21.71
CA THR A 103 15.45 27.37 21.87
C THR A 103 14.84 26.94 20.54
N ILE A 104 14.06 25.86 20.54
CA ILE A 104 13.45 25.29 19.33
C ILE A 104 11.95 25.59 19.32
N ARG A 105 11.45 26.09 18.19
CA ARG A 105 10.03 26.15 17.87
C ARG A 105 9.68 25.08 16.84
N CYS A 106 8.62 24.34 17.13
CA CYS A 106 8.13 23.27 16.28
C CYS A 106 6.61 23.33 16.18
N ARG A 107 6.02 22.47 15.34
CA ARG A 107 4.57 22.29 15.29
C ARG A 107 4.12 21.40 16.45
N LYS A 108 2.91 21.61 16.98
CA LYS A 108 2.35 20.82 18.10
C LYS A 108 2.39 19.30 17.87
N GLN A 109 2.21 18.86 16.62
CA GLN A 109 2.21 17.44 16.25
C GLN A 109 3.61 16.81 16.28
N ASP A 110 4.66 17.60 16.08
CA ASP A 110 6.03 17.11 15.92
C ASP A 110 6.83 17.12 17.24
N MET A 111 6.22 17.61 18.33
CA MET A 111 6.88 17.77 19.63
C MET A 111 7.54 16.47 20.13
N GLN A 112 6.87 15.33 19.98
CA GLN A 112 7.41 14.02 20.39
C GLN A 112 8.63 13.61 19.54
N LEU A 113 8.58 13.86 18.23
CA LEU A 113 9.67 13.54 17.31
C LEU A 113 10.89 14.44 17.55
N VAL A 114 10.65 15.72 17.83
CA VAL A 114 11.68 16.71 18.14
C VAL A 114 12.37 16.35 19.45
N GLN A 115 11.61 16.03 20.50
CA GLN A 115 12.18 15.62 21.80
C GLN A 115 13.06 14.37 21.69
N ALA A 116 12.60 13.34 20.95
CA ALA A 116 13.37 12.13 20.73
C ALA A 116 14.66 12.37 19.91
N SER A 117 14.64 13.37 19.03
CA SER A 117 15.80 13.73 18.20
C SER A 117 16.81 14.58 18.96
N ILE A 118 16.36 15.49 19.83
CA ILE A 118 17.23 16.28 20.72
C ILE A 118 18.11 15.34 21.57
N GLN A 119 17.51 14.32 22.20
CA GLN A 119 18.25 13.38 23.05
C GLN A 119 19.37 12.64 22.29
N ARG A 120 19.17 12.35 21.00
CA ARG A 120 20.16 11.67 20.17
C ARG A 120 21.19 12.62 19.56
N ASN A 121 20.82 13.88 19.32
CA ASN A 121 21.68 14.85 18.65
C ASN A 121 22.66 15.54 19.62
N ILE A 122 22.31 15.72 20.89
CA ILE A 122 23.21 16.28 21.92
C ILE A 122 24.57 15.56 21.97
N PRO A 123 24.66 14.21 22.08
CA PRO A 123 25.96 13.53 22.12
C PRO A 123 26.75 13.66 20.81
N ILE A 124 26.08 13.67 19.66
CA ILE A 124 26.71 13.82 18.34
C ILE A 124 27.34 15.21 18.22
N TYR A 125 26.59 16.25 18.58
CA TYR A 125 27.08 17.63 18.56
C TYR A 125 28.22 17.83 19.55
N LYS A 126 28.11 17.27 20.76
CA LYS A 126 29.18 17.31 21.78
C LYS A 126 30.46 16.62 21.30
N ALA A 127 30.36 15.52 20.55
CA ALA A 127 31.53 14.86 19.99
C ALA A 127 32.22 15.71 18.90
N ALA A 128 31.44 16.42 18.07
CA ALA A 128 31.97 17.24 16.98
C ALA A 128 32.56 18.58 17.46
N VAL A 129 31.82 19.31 18.31
CA VAL A 129 32.15 20.71 18.68
C VAL A 129 32.82 20.80 20.06
N LYS A 130 32.81 19.73 20.86
CA LYS A 130 33.35 19.66 22.24
C LYS A 130 32.74 20.67 23.22
N THR A 131 31.69 21.38 22.84
CA THR A 131 30.92 22.28 23.70
C THR A 131 29.65 21.60 24.22
N ASN A 132 29.17 22.05 25.37
CA ASN A 132 27.87 21.62 25.89
C ASN A 132 26.75 22.41 25.21
N LEU A 133 25.69 21.70 24.80
CA LEU A 133 24.51 22.26 24.16
C LEU A 133 23.29 22.02 25.06
N GLU A 134 22.69 23.11 25.55
CA GLU A 134 21.41 23.12 26.25
C GLU A 134 20.30 23.48 25.25
N VAL A 135 19.43 22.51 24.98
CA VAL A 135 18.31 22.69 24.06
C VAL A 135 17.00 22.76 24.84
N ARG A 136 16.22 23.84 24.64
CA ARG A 136 14.87 24.00 25.21
C ARG A 136 13.84 24.05 24.09
N ILE A 137 12.68 23.45 24.30
CA ILE A 137 11.54 23.59 23.38
C ILE A 137 10.63 24.69 23.91
N ASP A 138 10.31 25.67 23.08
CA ASP A 138 9.33 26.72 23.38
C ASP A 138 7.93 26.08 23.38
N GLN A 139 7.25 26.06 24.54
CA GLN A 139 5.90 25.51 24.69
C GLN A 139 4.80 26.57 24.52
N ASP A 140 5.18 27.85 24.45
CA ASP A 140 4.25 28.96 24.36
C ASP A 140 4.09 29.42 22.91
N ASN A 141 5.16 29.34 22.11
CA ASN A 141 5.18 29.74 20.70
C ASN A 141 5.47 28.57 19.75
N PHE A 142 4.41 27.97 19.22
CA PHE A 142 4.51 26.95 18.17
C PHE A 142 4.48 27.57 16.77
N LEU A 143 5.02 26.82 15.80
CA LEU A 143 4.85 27.15 14.39
C LEU A 143 3.38 27.04 13.98
N ALA A 144 2.97 27.86 13.01
CA ALA A 144 1.61 27.86 12.47
C ALA A 144 1.25 26.46 11.91
N PRO A 145 -0.03 26.04 12.02
CA PRO A 145 -0.46 24.74 11.53
C PRO A 145 -0.40 24.61 10.00
N ASP A 146 -0.34 25.74 9.28
CA ASP A 146 -0.31 25.80 7.82
C ASP A 146 1.08 25.49 7.23
N ILE A 147 2.12 25.54 8.08
CA ILE A 147 3.49 25.19 7.70
C ILE A 147 3.59 23.67 7.57
N SER A 148 4.14 23.21 6.45
CA SER A 148 4.25 21.80 6.06
C SER A 148 5.15 21.01 7.02
N GLY A 149 6.09 21.70 7.67
CA GLY A 149 6.90 21.19 8.77
C GLY A 149 8.28 21.83 8.88
N GLY A 150 9.12 21.20 9.69
CA GLY A 150 10.47 21.65 10.01
C GLY A 150 10.55 22.36 11.36
N ILE A 151 11.67 23.02 11.59
CA ILE A 151 12.03 23.59 12.89
C ILE A 151 12.64 24.98 12.73
N GLU A 152 12.33 25.86 13.66
CA GLU A 152 13.05 27.12 13.82
C GLU A 152 13.88 27.06 15.11
N LEU A 153 15.13 27.49 15.00
CA LEU A 153 16.08 27.56 16.10
C LEU A 153 16.34 29.01 16.45
N TYR A 154 16.36 29.30 17.74
CA TYR A 154 16.67 30.60 18.30
C TYR A 154 17.84 30.49 19.27
N ASN A 155 18.69 31.52 19.31
CA ASN A 155 19.68 31.68 20.37
C ASN A 155 18.95 31.82 21.74
N GLY A 156 19.63 31.53 22.86
CA GLY A 156 19.16 31.85 24.22
C GLY A 156 18.60 33.27 24.41
N ASP A 157 19.11 34.27 23.70
CA ASP A 157 18.64 35.67 23.70
C ASP A 157 17.49 35.96 22.72
N GLY A 158 17.13 34.98 21.87
CA GLY A 158 16.06 35.11 20.88
C GLY A 158 16.36 36.02 19.68
N LYS A 159 17.56 36.63 19.59
CA LYS A 159 17.93 37.58 18.52
C LYS A 159 18.29 36.89 17.20
N ILE A 160 19.06 35.81 17.26
CA ILE A 160 19.50 35.06 16.09
C ILE A 160 18.48 33.94 15.85
N LYS A 161 17.87 33.96 14.67
CA LYS A 161 16.93 32.94 14.20
C LYS A 161 17.52 32.18 13.02
N VAL A 162 17.49 30.86 13.09
CA VAL A 162 17.73 29.96 11.96
C VAL A 162 16.45 29.20 11.67
N SER A 163 15.82 29.54 10.54
CA SER A 163 14.63 28.85 10.05
C SER A 163 15.06 27.69 9.15
N ASN A 164 14.85 26.47 9.62
CA ASN A 164 15.03 25.25 8.85
C ASN A 164 13.67 24.57 8.59
N THR A 165 12.72 25.37 8.10
CA THR A 165 11.42 24.89 7.62
C THR A 165 11.52 24.37 6.19
N LEU A 166 10.59 23.51 5.79
CA LEU A 166 10.56 22.98 4.43
C LEU A 166 10.39 24.09 3.39
N GLU A 167 9.57 25.08 3.70
CA GLU A 167 9.31 26.25 2.86
C GLU A 167 10.58 27.08 2.66
N SER A 168 11.30 27.41 3.75
CA SER A 168 12.56 28.18 3.64
C SER A 168 13.62 27.44 2.82
N ARG A 169 13.72 26.11 2.97
CA ARG A 169 14.62 25.30 2.14
C ARG A 169 14.19 25.28 0.68
N LEU A 170 12.90 25.14 0.42
CA LEU A 170 12.35 25.12 -0.93
C LEU A 170 12.57 26.47 -1.61
N ASP A 171 12.36 27.58 -0.92
CA ASP A 171 12.59 28.93 -1.45
C ASP A 171 14.07 29.16 -1.76
N LEU A 172 14.98 28.76 -0.86
CA LEU A 172 16.43 28.84 -1.10
C LEU A 172 16.87 28.00 -2.31
N MET A 173 16.37 26.76 -2.41
CA MET A 173 16.64 25.90 -3.57
C MET A 173 16.02 26.45 -4.85
N ALA A 174 14.79 26.94 -4.78
CA ALA A 174 14.10 27.55 -5.92
C ALA A 174 14.92 28.73 -6.43
N GLN A 175 15.37 29.65 -5.58
CA GLN A 175 16.21 30.77 -5.97
C GLN A 175 17.53 30.33 -6.65
N GLN A 176 18.16 29.27 -6.16
CA GLN A 176 19.37 28.71 -6.79
C GLN A 176 19.08 28.04 -8.14
N MET A 177 17.95 27.36 -8.27
CA MET A 177 17.53 26.66 -9.50
C MET A 177 16.77 27.56 -10.49
N MET A 178 16.39 28.78 -10.10
CA MET A 178 15.68 29.75 -10.96
C MET A 178 16.35 29.98 -12.32
N PRO A 179 17.69 30.07 -12.44
CA PRO A 179 18.35 30.20 -13.73
C PRO A 179 18.08 29.02 -14.65
N GLU A 180 18.11 27.78 -14.12
CA GLU A 180 17.84 26.56 -14.88
C GLU A 180 16.36 26.47 -15.28
N ILE A 181 15.45 26.77 -14.33
CA ILE A 181 14.01 26.79 -14.58
C ILE A 181 13.68 27.81 -15.67
N ARG A 182 14.28 29.01 -15.63
CA ARG A 182 14.10 30.05 -16.66
C ARG A 182 14.55 29.54 -18.03
N VAL A 183 15.72 28.90 -18.11
CA VAL A 183 16.23 28.34 -19.38
C VAL A 183 15.32 27.22 -19.89
N SER A 184 14.80 26.37 -19.01
CA SER A 184 13.89 25.29 -19.39
C SER A 184 12.53 25.80 -19.88
N LEU A 185 11.97 26.84 -19.25
CA LEU A 185 10.65 27.39 -19.60
C LEU A 185 10.68 28.35 -20.78
N PHE A 186 11.68 29.22 -20.87
CA PHE A 186 11.74 30.32 -21.83
C PHE A 186 12.86 30.17 -22.87
N GLY A 187 13.61 29.06 -22.81
CA GLY A 187 14.77 28.83 -23.65
C GLY A 187 16.03 29.56 -23.18
N ALA A 188 17.17 29.18 -23.76
CA ALA A 188 18.44 29.84 -23.50
C ALA A 188 18.44 31.26 -24.06
N ASN A 189 19.11 32.19 -23.37
CA ASN A 189 19.24 33.56 -23.85
C ASN A 189 20.17 33.59 -25.09
N PRO A 190 19.69 33.97 -26.29
CA PRO A 190 20.51 33.99 -27.50
C PRO A 190 21.69 34.97 -27.43
N ASN A 191 21.62 35.96 -26.53
CA ASN A 191 22.70 36.94 -26.34
C ASN A 191 23.74 36.52 -25.29
N ARG A 192 23.52 35.43 -24.52
CA ARG A 192 24.49 34.93 -23.54
C ARG A 192 25.47 33.97 -24.23
N LYS A 193 26.66 34.46 -24.58
CA LYS A 193 27.70 33.69 -25.31
C LYS A 193 28.63 32.85 -24.42
N PHE A 194 28.74 33.19 -23.13
CA PHE A 194 29.65 32.52 -22.20
C PHE A 194 28.92 32.10 -20.91
N LEU A 195 29.33 30.96 -20.36
CA LEU A 195 28.73 30.30 -19.19
C LEU A 195 29.61 30.36 -17.93
N ASP A 196 30.75 31.06 -17.99
CA ASP A 196 31.63 31.31 -16.85
C ASP A 196 30.98 32.22 -15.79
#